data_AF-C6HEP8-F1
#
_entry.id   AF-C6HEP8-F1
#
_cell.length_a   1.000
_cell.length_b   1.000
_cell.length_c   1.000
_cell.angle_alpha   90.00
_cell.angle_beta   90.00
_cell.angle_gamma   90.00
#
_symmetry.space_group_name_H-M   'P 1'
#
loop_
_entity.id
_entity.type
_entity.pdbx_description
1 polymer ?
#
loop_
_entity_poly.entity_id
_entity_poly.type
_entity_poly.pdbx_seq_one_letter_code
_entity_poly.pdbx_strand_id
1 'polypeptide(L)'
;MPPKLRSPLSKQVGPFTEAVFFCPSCSIWRCSTPLRTAHSRYRNFNLRRARSASTFVHQSVAAHAVNITRNIPERFQELYSALNSVHDTASNHVNSSRLQLALRGLETTSPVIRVAVLALGNTATAPRLVRLLLADPLSPKQQWEDYLEAHRMDRSGSLLIRYGEQTDLAVENSLVPTVSIPSRVLKSANLEILLSHLSTNAGSDAQITSNTFLVPTIAIQSTSTGTHTFVRYPVHKSIVYGAGIDGLLAYTKLAERANITDTDSICATFDFELLGQGSAQRRNGVSCVDPNRAEAALNMFRESAQNATEYERGWSGSGVQPLIDWVSAPPDDAALDPSIKKLVASLLDGVEESISVEENKKILVQQARNVPEENFATRSTTDLQANRGGI
;
A
#
# COMPACT_ATOMS: atom_id res chain seq x y z
N MET A 1 -65.32 -44.85 -7.94
CA MET A 1 -65.19 -46.32 -7.94
C MET A 1 -63.73 -46.69 -8.20
N PRO A 2 -63.05 -47.40 -7.29
CA PRO A 2 -61.77 -48.09 -7.53
C PRO A 2 -62.03 -49.52 -8.06
N PRO A 3 -61.07 -50.23 -8.68
CA PRO A 3 -60.14 -51.13 -7.94
C PRO A 3 -58.72 -51.21 -8.57
N LYS A 4 -57.60 -51.30 -7.84
CA LYS A 4 -57.07 -52.30 -6.87
C LYS A 4 -56.36 -53.53 -7.53
N LEU A 5 -55.18 -53.85 -6.95
CA LEU A 5 -54.41 -55.13 -6.92
C LEU A 5 -53.33 -55.30 -8.01
N ARG A 6 -52.11 -55.77 -7.76
CA ARG A 6 -51.41 -56.35 -6.59
C ARG A 6 -49.91 -56.30 -6.90
N SER A 7 -49.10 -55.99 -5.90
CA SER A 7 -47.68 -56.36 -5.81
C SER A 7 -47.55 -57.78 -5.26
N PRO A 8 -46.39 -58.43 -5.48
CA PRO A 8 -45.69 -59.03 -4.36
C PRO A 8 -44.20 -58.67 -4.31
N LEU A 9 -43.73 -58.50 -3.07
CA LEU A 9 -42.34 -58.34 -2.64
C LEU A 9 -41.47 -59.55 -3.02
N SER A 10 -40.21 -59.29 -3.39
CA SER A 10 -39.10 -60.20 -3.10
C SER A 10 -37.87 -59.44 -2.60
N LYS A 11 -37.49 -59.80 -1.38
CA LYS A 11 -36.25 -59.65 -0.60
C LYS A 11 -35.11 -58.73 -1.07
N GLN A 12 -34.89 -57.73 -0.21
CA GLN A 12 -33.65 -57.06 0.23
C GLN A 12 -32.30 -57.61 -0.27
N VAL A 13 -31.53 -56.72 -0.89
CA VAL A 13 -30.14 -56.37 -0.51
C VAL A 13 -29.99 -54.86 -0.76
N GLY A 14 -29.58 -54.09 0.25
CA GLY A 14 -29.00 -52.76 0.07
C GLY A 14 -27.57 -52.75 0.63
N PRO A 15 -26.88 -51.61 0.72
CA PRO A 15 -27.10 -50.31 0.07
C PRO A 15 -25.82 -49.82 -0.66
N PHE A 16 -25.86 -48.73 -1.42
CA PHE A 16 -24.79 -47.73 -1.43
C PHE A 16 -25.38 -46.41 -1.97
N THR A 17 -26.03 -45.69 -1.05
CA THR A 17 -26.30 -44.27 -1.18
C THR A 17 -24.97 -43.52 -1.13
N GLU A 18 -24.64 -42.81 -2.20
CA GLU A 18 -23.58 -41.81 -2.19
C GLU A 18 -24.03 -40.69 -1.23
N ALA A 19 -23.54 -40.75 0.00
CA ALA A 19 -23.85 -39.75 1.01
C ALA A 19 -23.01 -38.50 0.75
N VAL A 20 -23.60 -37.52 0.05
CA VAL A 20 -23.01 -36.19 -0.07
C VAL A 20 -23.22 -35.47 1.27
N PHE A 21 -22.17 -35.42 2.09
CA PHE A 21 -22.16 -34.63 3.32
C PHE A 21 -21.60 -33.23 3.06
N PHE A 22 -22.44 -32.22 3.25
CA PHE A 22 -22.05 -30.81 3.28
C PHE A 22 -21.74 -30.41 4.73
N CYS A 23 -20.49 -30.02 5.00
CA CYS A 23 -20.09 -29.43 6.28
C CYS A 23 -20.00 -27.90 6.13
N PRO A 24 -20.90 -27.13 6.76
CA PRO A 24 -20.95 -25.67 6.57
C PRO A 24 -19.76 -24.90 7.19
N SER A 25 -18.84 -25.57 7.90
CA SER A 25 -17.69 -24.91 8.53
C SER A 25 -16.38 -24.99 7.74
N CYS A 26 -16.33 -25.76 6.64
CA CYS A 26 -15.04 -26.09 6.00
C CYS A 26 -14.96 -25.84 4.49
N SER A 27 -16.05 -25.45 3.80
CA SER A 27 -16.11 -25.05 2.37
C SER A 27 -15.14 -25.74 1.40
N ILE A 28 -14.87 -27.04 1.57
CA ILE A 28 -14.06 -27.86 0.65
C ILE A 28 -14.91 -29.05 0.24
N TRP A 29 -15.15 -29.16 -1.07
CA TRP A 29 -15.75 -30.35 -1.68
C TRP A 29 -14.71 -31.47 -1.68
N ARG A 30 -14.97 -32.57 -0.99
CA ARG A 30 -14.13 -33.78 -1.10
C ARG A 30 -14.80 -34.75 -2.06
N CYS A 31 -14.27 -34.86 -3.29
CA CYS A 31 -14.55 -36.01 -4.15
C CYS A 31 -13.54 -37.12 -3.80
N SER A 32 -14.03 -38.25 -3.29
CA SER A 32 -13.23 -39.47 -3.21
C SER A 32 -13.22 -40.16 -4.56
N THR A 33 -12.09 -40.16 -5.28
CA THR A 33 -11.90 -41.01 -6.46
C THR A 33 -11.35 -42.39 -6.04
N PRO A 34 -11.90 -43.50 -6.56
CA PRO A 34 -11.35 -44.83 -6.29
C PRO A 34 -10.09 -45.10 -7.13
N LEU A 35 -9.10 -45.79 -6.55
CA LEU A 35 -7.90 -46.27 -7.25
C LEU A 35 -8.25 -47.29 -8.34
N ARG A 36 -7.67 -47.13 -9.54
CA ARG A 36 -7.53 -48.21 -10.53
C ARG A 36 -6.09 -48.30 -11.03
N THR A 37 -5.65 -49.53 -11.21
CA THR A 37 -4.29 -49.99 -11.55
C THR A 37 -3.99 -50.04 -13.06
N ALA A 38 -2.74 -49.71 -13.40
CA ALA A 38 -1.85 -50.16 -14.49
C ALA A 38 -2.28 -50.08 -15.98
N HIS A 39 -1.49 -49.34 -16.80
CA HIS A 39 -0.49 -49.91 -17.74
C HIS A 39 0.32 -48.83 -18.52
N SER A 40 1.63 -49.13 -18.66
CA SER A 40 2.67 -48.67 -19.61
C SER A 40 2.16 -48.19 -20.99
N ARG A 41 2.75 -47.26 -21.78
CA ARG A 41 4.18 -46.99 -22.08
C ARG A 41 4.32 -45.77 -23.03
N TYR A 42 5.49 -45.10 -22.99
CA TYR A 42 6.17 -44.25 -24.00
C TYR A 42 6.09 -42.70 -24.02
N ARG A 43 7.25 -42.11 -23.64
CA ARG A 43 8.06 -41.03 -24.27
C ARG A 43 7.45 -39.64 -24.51
N ASN A 44 7.96 -38.61 -23.81
CA ASN A 44 9.16 -37.87 -24.20
C ASN A 44 9.59 -36.83 -23.16
N PHE A 45 10.89 -36.53 -23.19
CA PHE A 45 11.64 -35.60 -22.35
C PHE A 45 11.09 -34.16 -22.40
N ASN A 46 11.07 -33.47 -21.26
CA ASN A 46 11.61 -32.12 -21.14
C ASN A 46 11.90 -31.74 -19.68
N LEU A 47 13.02 -31.03 -19.54
CA LEU A 47 13.73 -30.72 -18.32
C LEU A 47 13.02 -29.72 -17.41
N ARG A 48 13.13 -30.00 -16.11
CA ARG A 48 13.06 -29.11 -14.94
C ARG A 48 12.90 -27.61 -15.24
N ARG A 49 11.69 -27.08 -15.04
CA ARG A 49 11.47 -25.66 -14.72
C ARG A 49 11.02 -25.57 -13.27
N ALA A 50 11.91 -25.08 -12.41
CA ALA A 50 11.58 -24.67 -11.06
C ALA A 50 10.48 -23.60 -11.13
N ARG A 51 9.32 -23.92 -10.59
CA ARG A 51 8.24 -22.96 -10.37
C ARG A 51 8.57 -22.24 -9.06
N SER A 52 9.10 -21.02 -9.14
CA SER A 52 9.02 -20.08 -8.02
C SER A 52 7.58 -19.58 -7.96
N ALA A 53 6.72 -20.36 -7.32
CA ALA A 53 5.39 -19.93 -6.91
C ALA A 53 5.53 -19.29 -5.53
N SER A 54 5.59 -17.95 -5.46
CA SER A 54 5.36 -17.24 -4.21
C SER A 54 3.87 -17.29 -3.92
N THR A 55 3.45 -18.27 -3.13
CA THR A 55 2.09 -18.37 -2.59
C THR A 55 1.82 -17.22 -1.65
N PHE A 56 0.76 -16.46 -1.93
CA PHE A 56 0.00 -15.79 -0.88
C PHE A 56 -0.48 -16.86 0.11
N VAL A 57 0.20 -17.00 1.24
CA VAL A 57 -0.31 -17.82 2.36
C VAL A 57 -1.04 -16.89 3.30
N HIS A 58 -2.37 -16.94 3.25
CA HIS A 58 -3.23 -16.49 4.33
C HIS A 58 -2.93 -17.35 5.57
N GLN A 59 -2.24 -16.78 6.57
CA GLN A 59 -2.25 -17.38 7.90
C GLN A 59 -3.55 -17.00 8.61
N SER A 60 -4.46 -17.97 8.63
CA SER A 60 -5.60 -18.08 9.53
C SER A 60 -5.16 -17.84 10.98
N VAL A 61 -5.86 -16.93 11.67
CA VAL A 61 -5.73 -16.71 13.11
C VAL A 61 -6.42 -17.87 13.82
N ALA A 62 -5.69 -18.97 13.98
CA ALA A 62 -5.99 -19.96 15.00
C ALA A 62 -5.04 -19.69 16.17
N ALA A 63 -5.61 -19.31 17.32
CA ALA A 63 -4.86 -19.13 18.55
C ALA A 63 -4.19 -20.46 18.93
N HIS A 64 -2.87 -20.42 19.02
CA HIS A 64 -1.95 -21.48 19.46
C HIS A 64 -1.62 -22.58 18.44
N ALA A 65 -0.31 -22.74 18.20
CA ALA A 65 0.37 -23.74 17.35
C ALA A 65 0.37 -23.47 15.84
N VAL A 66 1.41 -22.77 15.35
CA VAL A 66 2.51 -23.31 14.53
C VAL A 66 3.57 -22.21 14.46
N ASN A 67 4.68 -22.41 15.16
CA ASN A 67 5.90 -21.65 14.96
C ASN A 67 6.44 -22.05 13.59
N ILE A 68 5.92 -21.43 12.52
CA ILE A 68 6.60 -21.48 11.22
C ILE A 68 7.93 -20.81 11.52
N THR A 69 9.01 -21.57 11.53
CA THR A 69 10.38 -21.06 11.59
C THR A 69 10.55 -20.13 10.39
N ARG A 70 10.18 -18.86 10.58
CA ARG A 70 10.45 -17.81 9.60
C ARG A 70 11.95 -17.79 9.48
N ASN A 71 12.46 -18.10 8.30
CA ASN A 71 13.90 -18.14 8.04
C ASN A 71 14.41 -16.71 7.95
N ILE A 72 14.50 -16.06 9.12
CA ILE A 72 15.03 -14.71 9.26
C ILE A 72 16.55 -14.82 9.11
N PRO A 73 17.18 -14.08 8.19
CA PRO A 73 18.63 -14.05 8.08
C PRO A 73 19.27 -13.71 9.43
N GLU A 74 20.32 -14.43 9.83
CA GLU A 74 20.97 -14.28 11.15
C GLU A 74 21.32 -12.82 11.48
N ARG A 75 21.80 -12.08 10.48
CA ARG A 75 22.15 -10.64 10.59
C ARG A 75 20.98 -9.74 11.02
N PHE A 76 19.74 -10.15 10.79
CA PHE A 76 18.54 -9.37 11.12
C PHE A 76 17.80 -9.91 12.34
N GLN A 77 18.26 -11.01 12.94
CA GLN A 77 17.57 -11.66 14.05
C GLN A 77 17.46 -10.75 15.28
N GLU A 78 18.53 -10.06 15.65
CA GLU A 78 18.54 -9.13 16.78
C GLU A 78 17.56 -7.97 16.57
N LEU A 79 17.63 -7.31 15.41
CA LEU A 79 16.71 -6.21 15.06
C LEU A 79 15.26 -6.69 15.01
N TYR A 80 15.00 -7.85 14.42
CA TYR A 80 13.67 -8.45 14.36
C TYR A 80 13.11 -8.69 15.77
N SER A 81 13.91 -9.30 16.66
CA SER A 81 13.52 -9.54 18.05
C SER A 81 13.26 -8.23 18.80
N ALA A 82 14.12 -7.22 18.65
CA ALA A 82 13.96 -5.91 19.28
C ALA A 82 12.66 -5.21 18.82
N LEU A 83 12.38 -5.20 17.52
CA LEU A 83 11.15 -4.62 16.97
C LEU A 83 9.90 -5.37 17.43
N ASN A 84 9.99 -6.70 17.56
CA ASN A 84 8.89 -7.48 18.10
C ASN A 84 8.66 -7.20 19.60
N SER A 85 9.72 -6.96 20.38
CA SER A 85 9.57 -6.53 21.78
C SER A 85 8.92 -5.15 21.92
N VAL A 86 9.18 -4.24 20.97
CA VAL A 86 8.50 -2.93 20.91
C VAL A 86 7.00 -3.11 20.63
N HIS A 87 6.62 -4.04 19.73
CA HIS A 87 5.21 -4.39 19.51
C HIS A 87 4.51 -4.78 20.82
N ASP A 88 5.14 -5.65 21.59
CA ASP A 88 4.53 -6.27 22.78
C ASP A 88 4.47 -5.29 23.96
N THR A 89 5.47 -4.40 24.08
CA THR A 89 5.59 -3.46 25.21
C THR A 89 4.86 -2.15 24.97
N ALA A 90 4.88 -1.63 23.74
CA ALA A 90 4.37 -0.31 23.37
C ALA A 90 3.23 -0.38 22.33
N SER A 91 2.42 -1.44 22.37
CA SER A 91 1.35 -1.72 21.40
C SER A 91 0.39 -0.55 21.15
N ASN A 92 0.10 0.26 22.18
CA ASN A 92 -0.79 1.42 22.07
C ASN A 92 -0.17 2.62 21.35
N HIS A 93 1.17 2.68 21.26
CA HIS A 93 1.93 3.79 20.67
C HIS A 93 2.45 3.46 19.27
N VAL A 94 2.55 2.18 18.94
CA VAL A 94 3.13 1.71 17.67
C VAL A 94 2.06 1.61 16.58
N ASN A 95 2.39 2.10 15.38
CA ASN A 95 1.61 1.79 14.19
C ASN A 95 1.84 0.32 13.77
N SER A 96 0.97 -0.57 14.25
CA SER A 96 1.09 -2.02 14.02
C SER A 96 1.21 -2.41 12.53
N SER A 97 0.49 -1.72 11.62
CA SER A 97 0.58 -2.01 10.18
C SER A 97 1.97 -1.71 9.62
N ARG A 98 2.59 -0.59 10.03
CA ARG A 98 3.95 -0.23 9.62
C ARG A 98 5.01 -1.13 10.26
N LEU A 99 4.80 -1.53 11.51
CA LEU A 99 5.71 -2.47 12.18
C LEU A 99 5.71 -3.82 11.48
N GLN A 100 4.54 -4.33 11.11
CA GLN A 100 4.43 -5.56 10.34
C GLN A 100 5.13 -5.43 8.97
N LEU A 101 5.02 -4.28 8.31
CA LEU A 101 5.78 -4.03 7.07
C LEU A 101 7.30 -4.11 7.31
N ALA A 102 7.80 -3.50 8.39
CA ALA A 102 9.22 -3.54 8.75
C ALA A 102 9.70 -4.98 9.05
N LEU A 103 8.95 -5.72 9.87
CA LEU A 103 9.27 -7.11 10.21
C LEU A 103 9.29 -8.00 8.95
N ARG A 104 8.34 -7.82 8.03
CA ARG A 104 8.33 -8.54 6.73
C ARG A 104 9.53 -8.20 5.86
N GLY A 105 10.00 -6.95 5.88
CA GLY A 105 11.21 -6.55 5.17
C GLY A 105 12.45 -7.30 5.68
N LEU A 106 12.52 -7.55 6.98
CA LEU A 106 13.64 -8.26 7.62
C LEU A 106 13.61 -9.79 7.45
N GLU A 107 12.48 -10.36 7.02
CA GLU A 107 12.36 -11.81 6.76
C GLU A 107 13.10 -12.26 5.49
N THR A 108 13.56 -11.33 4.64
CA THR A 108 14.20 -11.66 3.36
C THR A 108 15.45 -10.81 3.11
N THR A 109 16.41 -11.31 2.34
CA THR A 109 17.60 -10.54 1.94
C THR A 109 17.30 -9.52 0.84
N SER A 110 16.33 -9.82 -0.02
CA SER A 110 15.86 -8.95 -1.10
C SER A 110 14.39 -8.57 -0.84
N PRO A 111 14.15 -7.60 0.05
CA PRO A 111 12.80 -7.19 0.41
C PRO A 111 12.06 -6.58 -0.78
N VAL A 112 10.74 -6.65 -0.75
CA VAL A 112 9.88 -6.00 -1.75
C VAL A 112 9.57 -4.59 -1.29
N ILE A 113 9.95 -3.60 -2.11
CA ILE A 113 9.74 -2.19 -1.77
C ILE A 113 8.38 -1.73 -2.33
N ARG A 114 7.42 -1.59 -1.43
CA ARG A 114 6.10 -1.05 -1.71
C ARG A 114 6.10 0.48 -1.82
N VAL A 115 5.54 0.98 -2.92
CA VAL A 115 5.38 2.41 -3.22
C VAL A 115 3.91 2.68 -3.47
N ALA A 116 3.30 3.63 -2.76
CA ALA A 116 1.96 4.10 -3.11
C ALA A 116 2.04 5.26 -4.10
N VAL A 117 1.13 5.30 -5.08
CA VAL A 117 0.84 6.48 -5.89
C VAL A 117 -0.59 6.89 -5.57
N LEU A 118 -0.71 8.02 -4.90
CA LEU A 118 -1.93 8.52 -4.28
C LEU A 118 -2.47 9.69 -5.12
N ALA A 119 -3.52 9.45 -5.88
CA ALA A 119 -4.17 10.46 -6.71
C ALA A 119 -4.94 11.46 -5.84
N LEU A 120 -4.58 12.73 -5.93
CA LEU A 120 -5.21 13.85 -5.24
C LEU A 120 -6.13 14.60 -6.20
N GLY A 121 -7.44 14.52 -5.96
CA GLY A 121 -8.45 15.09 -6.86
C GLY A 121 -8.70 14.21 -8.09
N ASN A 122 -8.21 14.63 -9.26
CA ASN A 122 -8.46 13.93 -10.52
C ASN A 122 -7.78 12.54 -10.54
N THR A 123 -8.57 11.48 -10.51
CA THR A 123 -8.08 10.11 -10.46
C THR A 123 -7.61 9.56 -11.81
N ALA A 124 -7.88 10.27 -12.92
CA ALA A 124 -7.50 9.82 -14.26
C ALA A 124 -6.03 10.11 -14.60
N THR A 125 -5.36 11.00 -13.87
CA THR A 125 -4.00 11.46 -14.22
C THR A 125 -2.90 10.62 -13.56
N ALA A 126 -3.16 10.01 -12.40
CA ALA A 126 -2.17 9.17 -11.71
C ALA A 126 -1.78 7.89 -12.47
N PRO A 127 -2.70 7.14 -13.13
CA PRO A 127 -2.33 6.02 -13.99
C PRO A 127 -1.36 6.41 -15.11
N ARG A 128 -1.53 7.63 -15.67
CA ARG A 128 -0.67 8.19 -16.71
C ARG A 128 0.76 8.40 -16.22
N LEU A 129 0.92 8.92 -15.00
CA LEU A 129 2.23 9.04 -14.35
C LEU A 129 2.86 7.66 -14.14
N VAL A 130 2.12 6.69 -13.60
CA VAL A 130 2.64 5.32 -13.38
C VAL A 130 3.07 4.67 -14.68
N ARG A 131 2.32 4.89 -15.77
CA ARG A 131 2.71 4.43 -17.11
C ARG A 131 4.07 4.99 -17.52
N LEU A 132 4.29 6.29 -17.34
CA LEU A 132 5.56 6.95 -17.62
C LEU A 132 6.71 6.43 -16.76
N LEU A 133 6.46 6.16 -15.46
CA LEU A 133 7.47 5.60 -14.56
C LEU A 133 7.93 4.19 -14.97
N LEU A 134 7.05 3.42 -15.62
CA LEU A 134 7.29 2.01 -15.93
C LEU A 134 7.62 1.73 -17.39
N ALA A 135 7.38 2.69 -18.29
CA ALA A 135 7.57 2.53 -19.71
C ALA A 135 9.04 2.28 -20.08
N ASP A 136 9.26 1.35 -21.00
CA ASP A 136 10.58 1.13 -21.62
C ASP A 136 10.63 1.90 -22.94
N PRO A 137 11.54 2.88 -23.12
CA PRO A 137 11.68 3.63 -24.36
C PRO A 137 12.16 2.75 -25.52
N LEU A 138 12.88 1.66 -25.23
CA LEU A 138 13.42 0.75 -26.26
C LEU A 138 12.39 -0.26 -26.77
N SER A 139 11.24 -0.36 -26.10
CA SER A 139 10.15 -1.24 -26.49
C SER A 139 9.01 -0.46 -27.13
N PRO A 140 8.29 -1.03 -28.12
CA PRO A 140 7.06 -0.43 -28.61
C PRO A 140 6.02 -0.37 -27.48
N LYS A 141 4.98 0.47 -27.66
CA LYS A 141 3.88 0.58 -26.70
C LYS A 141 3.28 -0.80 -26.42
N GLN A 142 3.21 -1.18 -25.15
CA GLN A 142 2.71 -2.49 -24.73
C GLN A 142 1.24 -2.42 -24.28
N GLN A 143 0.52 -3.55 -24.34
CA GLN A 143 -0.92 -3.58 -24.02
C GLN A 143 -1.25 -3.13 -22.59
N TRP A 144 -0.35 -3.31 -21.63
CA TRP A 144 -0.56 -2.83 -20.26
C TRP A 144 -0.54 -1.29 -20.18
N GLU A 145 0.15 -0.61 -21.10
CA GLU A 145 0.15 0.85 -21.17
C GLU A 145 -1.24 1.37 -21.54
N ASP A 146 -1.88 0.74 -22.52
CA ASP A 146 -3.27 1.03 -22.90
C ASP A 146 -4.25 0.69 -21.77
N TYR A 147 -4.02 -0.41 -21.06
CA TYR A 147 -4.81 -0.78 -19.88
C TYR A 147 -4.75 0.30 -18.79
N LEU A 148 -3.57 0.82 -18.46
CA LEU A 148 -3.44 1.89 -17.47
C LEU A 148 -4.09 3.20 -17.92
N GLU A 149 -4.01 3.55 -19.21
CA GLU A 149 -4.68 4.74 -19.77
C GLU A 149 -6.21 4.63 -19.73
N ALA A 150 -6.74 3.43 -20.01
CA ALA A 150 -8.17 3.14 -19.94
C ALA A 150 -8.68 2.99 -18.50
N HIS A 151 -7.80 2.65 -17.56
CA HIS A 151 -8.17 2.44 -16.17
C HIS A 151 -8.74 3.72 -15.55
N ARG A 152 -9.86 3.56 -14.85
CA ARG A 152 -10.52 4.60 -14.06
C ARG A 152 -10.64 4.09 -12.63
N MET A 153 -10.30 4.93 -11.66
CA MET A 153 -10.33 4.57 -10.23
C MET A 153 -11.75 4.62 -9.63
N ASP A 154 -12.79 4.44 -10.44
CA ASP A 154 -14.19 4.66 -10.06
C ASP A 154 -14.88 3.42 -9.47
N ARG A 155 -14.49 2.20 -9.90
CA ARG A 155 -15.19 0.95 -9.52
C ARG A 155 -14.54 0.11 -8.42
N SER A 156 -13.23 0.27 -8.18
CA SER A 156 -12.49 -0.45 -7.13
C SER A 156 -11.40 0.38 -6.47
N GLY A 157 -11.26 1.66 -6.86
CA GLY A 157 -10.44 2.70 -6.23
C GLY A 157 -8.92 2.50 -6.24
N SER A 158 -8.45 1.25 -6.34
CA SER A 158 -7.06 0.88 -6.14
C SER A 158 -6.63 -0.29 -7.05
N LEU A 159 -5.40 -0.22 -7.54
CA LEU A 159 -4.76 -1.21 -8.42
C LEU A 159 -3.35 -1.51 -7.90
N LEU A 160 -3.02 -2.80 -7.74
CA LEU A 160 -1.67 -3.23 -7.38
C LEU A 160 -0.89 -3.63 -8.64
N ILE A 161 0.31 -3.10 -8.79
CA ILE A 161 1.19 -3.35 -9.93
C ILE A 161 2.45 -4.05 -9.42
N ARG A 162 2.81 -5.18 -10.03
CA ARG A 162 3.96 -6.00 -9.63
C ARG A 162 4.78 -6.40 -10.85
N TYR A 163 6.05 -6.73 -10.64
CA TYR A 163 6.85 -7.34 -11.70
C TYR A 163 6.34 -8.76 -12.03
N GLY A 164 6.21 -9.07 -13.31
CA GLY A 164 5.90 -10.43 -13.78
C GLY A 164 5.74 -10.50 -15.28
N GLU A 165 5.75 -11.72 -15.81
CA GLU A 165 5.38 -11.97 -17.20
C GLU A 165 3.91 -11.59 -17.41
N GLN A 166 3.61 -10.98 -18.55
CA GLN A 166 2.28 -10.50 -18.89
C GLN A 166 1.35 -11.70 -19.10
N THR A 167 0.75 -12.18 -18.01
CA THR A 167 -0.04 -13.42 -18.01
C THR A 167 -1.54 -13.12 -17.98
N ASP A 168 -1.95 -12.00 -17.35
CA ASP A 168 -3.32 -11.45 -17.36
C ASP A 168 -3.31 -9.96 -16.93
N LEU A 169 -4.15 -9.12 -17.55
CA LEU A 169 -4.17 -7.65 -17.31
C LEU A 169 -4.77 -7.24 -15.96
N ALA A 170 -5.50 -8.14 -15.28
CA ALA A 170 -5.81 -8.04 -13.85
C ALA A 170 -6.30 -9.40 -13.34
N VAL A 171 -5.76 -9.87 -12.22
CA VAL A 171 -6.33 -11.05 -11.53
C VAL A 171 -7.53 -10.59 -10.68
N GLU A 172 -8.74 -10.81 -11.19
CA GLU A 172 -10.00 -10.41 -10.53
C GLU A 172 -10.28 -11.14 -9.20
N ASN A 173 -9.66 -12.32 -8.99
CA ASN A 173 -9.84 -13.13 -7.78
C ASN A 173 -8.96 -12.68 -6.58
N SER A 174 -8.24 -11.57 -6.71
CA SER A 174 -7.44 -10.99 -5.63
C SER A 174 -8.25 -9.92 -4.89
N LEU A 175 -8.07 -9.84 -3.57
CA LEU A 175 -8.63 -8.79 -2.71
C LEU A 175 -8.35 -7.38 -3.24
N VAL A 176 -7.21 -7.20 -3.91
CA VAL A 176 -6.87 -5.99 -4.66
C VAL A 176 -6.60 -6.39 -6.10
N PRO A 177 -7.28 -5.77 -7.09
CA PRO A 177 -6.99 -6.00 -8.50
C PRO A 177 -5.48 -5.85 -8.74
N THR A 178 -4.85 -6.89 -9.27
CA THR A 178 -3.38 -6.95 -9.41
C THR A 178 -3.01 -7.19 -10.86
N VAL A 179 -2.14 -6.36 -11.42
CA VAL A 179 -1.56 -6.50 -12.76
C VAL A 179 -0.06 -6.78 -12.67
N SER A 180 0.42 -7.69 -13.54
CA SER A 180 1.84 -8.01 -13.67
C SER A 180 2.42 -7.33 -14.90
N ILE A 181 3.45 -6.52 -14.72
CA ILE A 181 4.08 -5.72 -15.78
C ILE A 181 5.56 -6.07 -15.89
N PRO A 182 6.08 -6.39 -17.09
CA PRO A 182 7.49 -6.73 -17.28
C PRO A 182 8.40 -5.47 -17.35
N SER A 183 8.26 -4.55 -16.39
CA SER A 183 9.06 -3.32 -16.33
C SER A 183 10.42 -3.56 -15.67
N ARG A 184 11.49 -2.98 -16.26
CA ARG A 184 12.86 -3.02 -15.70
C ARG A 184 12.94 -2.30 -14.36
N VAL A 185 12.18 -1.23 -14.18
CA VAL A 185 12.12 -0.45 -12.93
C VAL A 185 11.58 -1.32 -11.80
N LEU A 186 10.47 -2.05 -12.04
CA LEU A 186 9.90 -2.97 -11.05
C LEU A 186 10.86 -4.11 -10.70
N LYS A 187 11.56 -4.67 -11.71
CA LYS A 187 12.47 -5.79 -11.51
C LYS A 187 13.73 -5.41 -10.74
N SER A 188 14.38 -4.31 -11.12
CA SER A 188 15.70 -3.90 -10.61
C SER A 188 15.66 -3.55 -9.13
N ALA A 189 14.62 -2.82 -8.71
CA ALA A 189 14.45 -2.40 -7.32
C ALA A 189 13.43 -3.27 -6.54
N ASN A 190 13.00 -4.41 -7.10
CA ASN A 190 12.02 -5.32 -6.52
C ASN A 190 10.77 -4.58 -5.98
N LEU A 191 10.16 -3.76 -6.84
CA LEU A 191 9.11 -2.83 -6.44
C LEU A 191 7.70 -3.40 -6.63
N GLU A 192 6.81 -2.97 -5.75
CA GLU A 192 5.36 -3.09 -5.91
C GLU A 192 4.74 -1.70 -5.84
N ILE A 193 3.90 -1.35 -6.82
CA ILE A 193 3.25 -0.04 -6.85
C ILE A 193 1.76 -0.22 -6.55
N LEU A 194 1.30 0.36 -5.44
CA LEU A 194 -0.13 0.53 -5.16
C LEU A 194 -0.59 1.86 -5.74
N LEU A 195 -1.46 1.81 -6.74
CA LEU A 195 -2.14 2.99 -7.23
C LEU A 195 -3.49 3.11 -6.48
N SER A 196 -3.76 4.26 -5.87
CA SER A 196 -4.98 4.50 -5.08
C SER A 196 -5.38 5.97 -5.11
N HIS A 197 -6.64 6.27 -4.79
CA HIS A 197 -7.08 7.64 -4.53
C HIS A 197 -6.81 8.06 -3.07
N LEU A 198 -6.50 9.33 -2.85
CA LEU A 198 -6.42 9.96 -1.54
C LEU A 198 -7.68 10.79 -1.28
N SER A 199 -8.54 10.34 -0.37
CA SER A 199 -9.73 11.08 0.00
C SER A 199 -9.36 12.34 0.80
N THR A 200 -9.60 13.51 0.21
CA THR A 200 -9.45 14.81 0.89
C THR A 200 -10.62 15.12 1.81
N ASN A 201 -11.75 14.40 1.63
CA ASN A 201 -13.02 14.57 2.33
C ASN A 201 -13.14 13.67 3.56
N ALA A 202 -12.05 13.43 4.29
CA ALA A 202 -12.21 12.95 5.66
C ALA A 202 -12.84 14.11 6.43
N GLY A 203 -14.05 13.90 6.97
CA GLY A 203 -14.83 14.91 7.70
C GLY A 203 -13.96 15.69 8.71
N SER A 204 -14.38 16.90 9.07
CA SER A 204 -13.66 17.89 9.87
C SER A 204 -13.03 17.41 11.19
N ASP A 205 -13.28 16.17 11.60
CA ASP A 205 -12.85 15.54 12.85
C ASP A 205 -11.83 14.38 12.66
N ALA A 206 -11.52 13.99 11.42
CA ALA A 206 -10.50 12.97 11.16
C ALA A 206 -9.10 13.59 11.29
N GLN A 207 -8.34 13.15 12.30
CA GLN A 207 -6.95 13.53 12.49
C GLN A 207 -6.10 12.98 11.33
N ILE A 208 -5.80 13.84 10.35
CA ILE A 208 -4.88 13.52 9.26
C ILE A 208 -3.47 13.57 9.86
N THR A 209 -2.70 12.51 9.64
CA THR A 209 -1.30 12.41 10.09
C THR A 209 -0.43 11.99 8.92
N SER A 210 0.90 12.06 9.07
CA SER A 210 1.85 11.52 8.10
C SER A 210 1.54 10.05 7.71
N ASN A 211 0.97 9.26 8.63
CA ASN A 211 0.56 7.89 8.38
C ASN A 211 -0.59 7.74 7.37
N THR A 212 -1.39 8.78 7.12
CA THR A 212 -2.43 8.76 6.08
C THR A 212 -1.84 8.53 4.69
N PHE A 213 -0.60 8.99 4.45
CA PHE A 213 0.11 8.78 3.19
C PHE A 213 0.82 7.44 3.12
N LEU A 214 1.36 6.95 4.24
CA LEU A 214 2.21 5.74 4.29
C LEU A 214 1.43 4.46 4.62
N VAL A 215 0.17 4.59 5.04
CA VAL A 215 -0.75 3.48 5.27
C VAL A 215 -2.09 3.76 4.57
N PRO A 216 -2.12 3.79 3.22
CA PRO A 216 -3.34 4.00 2.47
C PRO A 216 -4.41 2.95 2.83
N THR A 217 -5.66 3.42 2.87
CA THR A 217 -6.82 2.56 3.10
C THR A 217 -7.49 2.27 1.77
N ILE A 218 -7.50 1.00 1.39
CA ILE A 218 -8.07 0.51 0.14
C ILE A 218 -9.50 -0.01 0.39
N ALA A 219 -10.42 0.31 -0.52
CA ALA A 219 -11.79 -0.19 -0.47
C ALA A 219 -11.89 -1.45 -1.35
N ILE A 220 -12.27 -2.56 -0.74
CA ILE A 220 -12.46 -3.85 -1.41
C ILE A 220 -13.95 -4.12 -1.49
N GLN A 221 -14.46 -4.20 -2.71
CA GLN A 221 -15.85 -4.56 -2.95
C GLN A 221 -16.03 -6.08 -2.80
N SER A 222 -16.87 -6.50 -1.87
CA SER A 222 -17.26 -7.90 -1.75
C SER A 222 -18.15 -8.30 -2.92
N THR A 223 -17.72 -9.28 -3.71
CA THR A 223 -18.45 -9.79 -4.88
C THR A 223 -19.79 -10.44 -4.53
N SER A 224 -19.98 -10.90 -3.28
CA SER A 224 -21.20 -11.59 -2.85
C SER A 224 -22.27 -10.70 -2.22
N THR A 225 -21.89 -9.56 -1.65
CA THR A 225 -22.78 -8.70 -0.84
C THR A 225 -22.83 -7.25 -1.31
N GLY A 226 -21.97 -6.84 -2.25
CA GLY A 226 -21.83 -5.45 -2.68
C GLY A 226 -21.31 -4.50 -1.59
N THR A 227 -20.99 -5.03 -0.39
CA THR A 227 -20.46 -4.26 0.73
C THR A 227 -18.98 -3.97 0.54
N HIS A 228 -18.56 -2.75 0.84
CA HIS A 228 -17.16 -2.36 0.83
C HIS A 228 -16.51 -2.71 2.17
N THR A 229 -15.39 -3.42 2.12
CA THR A 229 -14.50 -3.63 3.27
C THR A 229 -13.26 -2.77 3.09
N PHE A 230 -12.73 -2.22 4.18
CA PHE A 230 -11.56 -1.35 4.11
C PHE A 230 -10.34 -2.08 4.67
N VAL A 231 -9.25 -2.11 3.91
CA VAL A 231 -8.00 -2.74 4.32
C VAL A 231 -6.89 -1.69 4.32
N ARG A 232 -6.02 -1.75 5.34
CA ARG A 232 -4.83 -0.90 5.42
C ARG A 232 -3.70 -1.53 4.63
N TYR A 233 -3.09 -0.77 3.75
CA TYR A 233 -1.99 -1.22 2.90
C TYR A 233 -0.72 -0.41 3.20
N PRO A 234 0.10 -0.80 4.18
CA PRO A 234 1.31 -0.06 4.54
C PRO A 234 2.35 -0.13 3.40
N VAL A 235 2.98 1.02 3.11
CA VAL A 235 4.01 1.19 2.08
C VAL A 235 5.28 1.83 2.65
N HIS A 236 6.40 1.70 1.93
CA HIS A 236 7.68 2.31 2.32
C HIS A 236 7.79 3.75 1.84
N LYS A 237 7.26 4.02 0.65
CA LYS A 237 7.28 5.34 0.00
C LYS A 237 5.90 5.67 -0.55
N SER A 238 5.57 6.96 -0.63
CA SER A 238 4.32 7.43 -1.22
C SER A 238 4.54 8.64 -2.11
N ILE A 239 4.06 8.56 -3.35
CA ILE A 239 3.93 9.68 -4.27
C ILE A 239 2.52 10.23 -4.12
N VAL A 240 2.38 11.48 -3.69
CA VAL A 240 1.09 12.19 -3.73
C VAL A 240 1.02 12.93 -5.04
N TYR A 241 0.13 12.51 -5.95
CA TYR A 241 0.07 13.07 -7.29
C TYR A 241 -1.17 13.94 -7.46
N GLY A 242 -0.98 15.22 -7.80
CA GLY A 242 -2.06 16.17 -8.06
C GLY A 242 -1.94 16.82 -9.44
N ALA A 243 -3.07 17.23 -10.00
CA ALA A 243 -3.09 17.95 -11.27
C ALA A 243 -3.01 19.47 -11.03
N GLY A 244 -2.03 20.14 -11.65
CA GLY A 244 -1.92 21.59 -11.65
C GLY A 244 -1.85 22.26 -10.27
N ILE A 245 -2.27 23.52 -10.26
CA ILE A 245 -2.28 24.38 -9.06
C ILE A 245 -3.31 23.88 -8.04
N ASP A 246 -4.45 23.35 -8.48
CA ASP A 246 -5.50 22.84 -7.59
C ASP A 246 -5.01 21.64 -6.78
N GLY A 247 -4.27 20.72 -7.43
CA GLY A 247 -3.60 19.61 -6.75
C GLY A 247 -2.58 20.09 -5.73
N LEU A 248 -1.76 21.09 -6.10
CA LEU A 248 -0.77 21.69 -5.19
C LEU A 248 -1.44 22.32 -3.97
N LEU A 249 -2.50 23.10 -4.16
CA LEU A 249 -3.24 23.75 -3.07
C LEU A 249 -3.97 22.74 -2.17
N ALA A 250 -4.49 21.66 -2.74
CA ALA A 250 -5.08 20.58 -1.96
C ALA A 250 -4.02 19.87 -1.11
N TYR A 251 -2.81 19.66 -1.65
CA TYR A 251 -1.73 19.03 -0.93
C TYR A 251 -1.21 19.91 0.21
N THR A 252 -1.01 21.22 -0.02
CA THR A 252 -0.51 22.10 1.04
C THR A 252 -1.44 22.12 2.26
N LYS A 253 -2.75 22.17 2.03
CA LYS A 253 -3.76 22.07 3.11
C LYS A 253 -3.69 20.74 3.85
N LEU A 254 -3.44 19.63 3.16
CA LEU A 254 -3.28 18.32 3.79
C LEU A 254 -1.94 18.20 4.53
N ALA A 255 -0.86 18.73 3.95
CA ALA A 255 0.49 18.66 4.49
C ALA A 255 0.60 19.47 5.80
N GLU A 256 -0.02 20.65 5.85
CA GLU A 256 -0.13 21.46 7.06
C GLU A 256 -0.89 20.72 8.16
N ARG A 257 -2.07 20.16 7.84
CA ARG A 257 -2.87 19.37 8.80
C ARG A 257 -2.15 18.13 9.30
N ALA A 258 -1.36 17.48 8.43
CA ALA A 258 -0.66 16.24 8.73
C ALA A 258 0.72 16.44 9.37
N ASN A 259 1.21 17.69 9.45
CA ASN A 259 2.55 18.05 9.88
C ASN A 259 3.63 17.16 9.23
N ILE A 260 3.65 17.10 7.90
CA ILE A 260 4.55 16.20 7.17
C ILE A 260 6.00 16.64 7.38
N THR A 261 6.76 15.82 8.13
CA THR A 261 8.20 15.97 8.34
C THR A 261 9.03 15.01 7.48
N ASP A 262 8.46 13.86 7.12
CA ASP A 262 9.13 12.80 6.35
C ASP A 262 9.07 13.08 4.84
N THR A 263 9.94 13.99 4.39
CA THR A 263 10.15 14.26 2.96
C THR A 263 10.95 13.18 2.24
N ASP A 264 11.44 12.17 2.95
CA ASP A 264 12.25 11.11 2.36
C ASP A 264 11.40 9.96 1.85
N SER A 265 10.34 9.63 2.59
CA SER A 265 9.36 8.60 2.24
C SER A 265 8.17 9.18 1.47
N ILE A 266 7.81 10.45 1.67
CA ILE A 266 6.69 11.09 0.99
C ILE A 266 7.20 12.07 -0.06
N CYS A 267 6.71 11.94 -1.29
CA CYS A 267 7.02 12.84 -2.41
C CYS A 267 5.73 13.39 -3.01
N ALA A 268 5.48 14.69 -2.90
CA ALA A 268 4.38 15.33 -3.61
C ALA A 268 4.81 15.67 -5.04
N THR A 269 4.02 15.26 -6.02
CA THR A 269 4.31 15.44 -7.45
C THR A 269 3.13 16.09 -8.13
N PHE A 270 3.38 17.14 -8.92
CA PHE A 270 2.30 17.90 -9.56
C PHE A 270 2.51 18.00 -11.06
N ASP A 271 1.40 17.86 -11.79
CA ASP A 271 1.31 18.06 -13.23
C ASP A 271 1.43 19.56 -13.55
N PHE A 272 2.56 19.98 -14.10
CA PHE A 272 2.80 21.35 -14.55
C PHE A 272 3.50 21.35 -15.90
N GLU A 273 3.07 22.24 -16.79
CA GLU A 273 3.83 22.54 -18.01
C GLU A 273 5.13 23.25 -17.62
N LEU A 274 6.26 22.58 -17.79
CA LEU A 274 7.56 23.08 -17.37
C LEU A 274 8.19 23.92 -18.48
N LEU A 275 8.21 25.24 -18.30
CA LEU A 275 8.88 26.17 -19.19
C LEU A 275 10.41 26.10 -18.98
N GLY A 276 11.10 25.35 -19.83
CA GLY A 276 12.57 25.33 -19.93
C GLY A 276 13.26 24.04 -19.47
N GLN A 277 14.60 24.02 -19.52
CA GLN A 277 15.46 22.99 -18.92
C GLN A 277 16.02 23.58 -17.62
N GLY A 278 15.54 23.16 -16.45
CA GLY A 278 16.20 23.56 -15.19
C GLY A 278 15.38 23.61 -13.91
N SER A 279 14.05 23.41 -13.94
CA SER A 279 13.22 23.56 -12.73
C SER A 279 12.71 22.25 -12.11
N ALA A 280 12.99 21.09 -12.71
CA ALA A 280 12.50 19.78 -12.22
C ALA A 280 13.33 19.18 -11.08
N GLN A 281 13.97 20.01 -10.24
CA GLN A 281 14.70 19.52 -9.09
C GLN A 281 13.76 19.41 -7.88
N ARG A 282 13.66 18.19 -7.34
CA ARG A 282 12.91 17.90 -6.12
C ARG A 282 13.41 18.82 -4.99
N ARG A 283 12.53 19.63 -4.41
CA ARG A 283 12.84 20.52 -3.27
C ARG A 283 11.89 20.20 -2.13
N ASN A 284 12.44 19.89 -0.95
CA ASN A 284 11.68 19.61 0.28
C ASN A 284 10.54 18.60 0.09
N GLY A 285 10.79 17.49 -0.62
CA GLY A 285 9.78 16.46 -0.87
C GLY A 285 8.73 16.81 -1.92
N VAL A 286 8.83 17.97 -2.59
CA VAL A 286 7.94 18.37 -3.68
C VAL A 286 8.69 18.28 -5.02
N SER A 287 8.00 17.77 -6.04
CA SER A 287 8.48 17.65 -7.42
C SER A 287 7.40 18.11 -8.40
N CYS A 288 7.82 18.55 -9.58
CA CYS A 288 6.93 18.92 -10.68
C CYS A 288 7.26 18.05 -11.87
N VAL A 289 6.23 17.55 -12.54
CA VAL A 289 6.35 16.69 -13.72
C VAL A 289 5.50 17.27 -14.84
N ASP A 290 6.01 17.18 -16.06
CA ASP A 290 5.27 17.47 -17.28
C ASP A 290 5.00 16.15 -18.04
N PRO A 291 3.86 15.49 -17.78
CA PRO A 291 3.53 14.23 -18.43
C PRO A 291 3.40 14.37 -19.94
N ASN A 292 2.88 15.49 -20.43
CA ASN A 292 2.70 15.72 -21.87
C ASN A 292 4.05 15.73 -22.60
N ARG A 293 5.03 16.44 -22.04
CA ARG A 293 6.40 16.49 -22.57
C ARG A 293 7.11 15.14 -22.50
N ALA A 294 6.93 14.40 -21.39
CA ALA A 294 7.50 13.06 -21.24
C ALA A 294 6.92 12.08 -22.28
N GLU A 295 5.62 12.14 -22.52
CA GLU A 295 4.95 11.29 -23.52
C GLU A 295 5.37 11.60 -24.94
N ALA A 296 5.45 12.89 -25.29
CA ALA A 296 5.93 13.31 -26.61
C ALA A 296 7.36 12.81 -26.85
N ALA A 297 8.24 12.95 -25.87
CA ALA A 297 9.62 12.43 -25.93
C ALA A 297 9.65 10.91 -26.10
N LEU A 298 8.88 10.18 -25.29
CA LEU A 298 8.82 8.72 -25.33
C LEU A 298 8.32 8.20 -26.68
N ASN A 299 7.24 8.80 -27.21
CA ASN A 299 6.67 8.39 -28.50
C ASN A 299 7.64 8.65 -29.65
N MET A 300 8.28 9.82 -29.65
CA MET A 300 9.27 10.21 -30.66
C MET A 300 10.49 9.28 -30.68
N PHE A 301 10.96 8.82 -29.52
CA PHE A 301 12.05 7.84 -29.45
C PHE A 301 11.63 6.46 -29.97
N ARG A 302 10.38 6.05 -29.69
CA ARG A 302 9.80 4.79 -30.19
C ARG A 302 9.60 4.79 -31.70
N GLU A 303 9.38 5.96 -32.31
CA GLU A 303 9.32 6.10 -33.77
C GLU A 303 10.69 5.88 -34.42
N SER A 304 11.76 6.45 -33.84
CA SER A 304 13.12 6.26 -34.32
C SER A 304 14.16 6.53 -33.23
N ALA A 305 15.10 5.60 -33.08
CA ALA A 305 16.26 5.77 -32.20
C ALA A 305 17.17 6.96 -32.59
N GLN A 306 17.02 7.51 -33.81
CA GLN A 306 17.73 8.73 -34.23
C GLN A 306 17.28 9.97 -33.44
N ASN A 307 16.08 9.92 -32.83
CA ASN A 307 15.54 11.00 -32.01
C ASN A 307 16.07 10.97 -30.57
N ALA A 308 17.16 10.23 -30.28
CA ALA A 308 17.75 10.10 -28.95
C ALA A 308 18.01 11.46 -28.28
N THR A 309 18.56 12.43 -29.01
CA THR A 309 18.87 13.76 -28.45
C THR A 309 17.61 14.52 -28.03
N GLU A 310 16.54 14.42 -28.83
CA GLU A 310 15.27 15.08 -28.53
C GLU A 310 14.54 14.37 -27.39
N TYR A 311 14.63 13.03 -27.34
CA TYR A 311 14.20 12.23 -26.22
C TYR A 311 14.87 12.66 -24.92
N GLU A 312 16.20 12.70 -24.87
CA GLU A 312 16.94 13.07 -23.66
C GLU A 312 16.55 14.47 -23.18
N ARG A 313 16.42 15.42 -24.10
CA ARG A 313 15.98 16.79 -23.81
C ARG A 313 14.53 16.87 -23.32
N GLY A 314 13.64 16.08 -23.90
CA GLY A 314 12.23 16.01 -23.53
C GLY A 314 12.04 15.33 -22.18
N TRP A 315 12.66 14.17 -22.01
CA TRP A 315 12.60 13.31 -20.82
C TRP A 315 13.28 13.93 -19.60
N SER A 316 14.49 14.46 -19.75
CA SER A 316 15.17 15.16 -18.64
C SER A 316 14.42 16.44 -18.26
N GLY A 317 13.84 17.12 -19.25
CA GLY A 317 13.07 18.34 -19.03
C GLY A 317 11.65 18.13 -18.50
N SER A 318 11.14 16.90 -18.49
CA SER A 318 9.80 16.59 -17.97
C SER A 318 9.79 16.30 -16.47
N GLY A 319 10.94 16.07 -15.84
CA GLY A 319 11.03 15.76 -14.41
C GLY A 319 10.65 14.33 -14.02
N VAL A 320 10.36 13.45 -14.99
CA VAL A 320 10.04 12.04 -14.72
C VAL A 320 11.27 11.26 -14.25
N GLN A 321 12.45 11.50 -14.84
CA GLN A 321 13.67 10.75 -14.49
C GLN A 321 14.05 10.88 -13.01
N PRO A 322 14.11 12.09 -12.41
CA PRO A 322 14.37 12.23 -10.97
C PRO A 322 13.37 11.48 -10.09
N LEU A 323 12.12 11.32 -10.54
CA LEU A 323 11.10 10.57 -9.81
C LEU A 323 11.34 9.07 -9.91
N ILE A 324 11.72 8.56 -11.09
CA ILE A 324 12.15 7.17 -11.26
C ILE A 324 13.32 6.89 -10.32
N ASP A 325 14.38 7.71 -10.37
CA ASP A 325 15.58 7.55 -9.55
C ASP A 325 15.27 7.56 -8.05
N TRP A 326 14.33 8.39 -7.60
CA TRP A 326 13.88 8.41 -6.20
C TRP A 326 13.11 7.14 -5.80
N VAL A 327 12.23 6.64 -6.68
CA VAL A 327 11.46 5.42 -6.43
C VAL A 327 12.37 4.20 -6.40
N SER A 328 13.22 4.05 -7.43
CA SER A 328 14.09 2.90 -7.66
C SER A 328 15.49 3.04 -7.05
N ALA A 329 15.70 4.06 -6.19
CA ALA A 329 16.96 4.31 -5.51
C ALA A 329 17.55 2.98 -5.01
N PRO A 330 18.72 2.56 -5.52
CA PRO A 330 19.26 1.26 -5.21
C PRO A 330 19.52 1.16 -3.71
N PRO A 331 19.47 -0.05 -3.14
CA PRO A 331 20.04 -0.23 -1.83
C PRO A 331 21.52 0.15 -1.89
N ASP A 332 21.94 1.09 -1.04
CA ASP A 332 23.36 1.29 -0.79
C ASP A 332 23.97 -0.07 -0.36
N ASP A 333 25.29 -0.26 -0.51
CA ASP A 333 26.03 -1.43 0.04
C ASP A 333 25.93 -1.54 1.60
N ALA A 334 25.00 -0.81 2.21
CA ALA A 334 24.61 -0.89 3.59
C ALA A 334 24.03 -2.27 3.94
N ALA A 335 24.29 -2.69 5.18
CA ALA A 335 23.83 -3.97 5.73
C ALA A 335 22.29 -4.16 5.72
N LEU A 336 21.53 -3.06 5.55
CA LEU A 336 20.07 -3.02 5.51
C LEU A 336 19.61 -2.11 4.37
N ASP A 337 18.58 -2.53 3.64
CA ASP A 337 17.95 -1.72 2.59
C ASP A 337 17.58 -0.33 3.15
N PRO A 338 17.97 0.77 2.49
CA PRO A 338 17.70 2.13 2.95
C PRO A 338 16.22 2.40 3.23
N SER A 339 15.31 1.82 2.44
CA SER A 339 13.87 1.99 2.62
C SER A 339 13.38 1.34 3.91
N ILE A 340 13.90 0.15 4.26
CA ILE A 340 13.58 -0.51 5.53
C ILE A 340 14.20 0.26 6.69
N LYS A 341 15.47 0.68 6.56
CA LYS A 341 16.15 1.47 7.59
C LYS A 341 15.37 2.74 7.93
N LYS A 342 14.92 3.48 6.91
CA LYS A 342 14.08 4.68 7.07
C LYS A 342 12.73 4.36 7.69
N LEU A 343 12.08 3.28 7.25
CA LEU A 343 10.81 2.83 7.84
C LEU A 343 10.96 2.53 9.34
N VAL A 344 12.03 1.82 9.73
CA VAL A 344 12.32 1.49 11.13
C VAL A 344 12.59 2.76 11.94
N ALA A 345 13.45 3.66 11.44
CA ALA A 345 13.75 4.92 12.12
C ALA A 345 12.48 5.76 12.32
N SER A 346 11.72 6.00 11.25
CA SER A 346 10.44 6.74 11.30
C SER A 346 9.41 6.10 12.25
N LEU A 347 9.42 4.77 12.37
CA LEU A 347 8.55 4.07 13.31
C LEU A 347 8.96 4.33 14.76
N LEU A 348 10.26 4.25 15.06
CA LEU A 348 10.78 4.47 16.41
C LEU A 348 10.61 5.94 16.82
N ASP A 349 10.92 6.89 15.93
CA ASP A 349 10.70 8.33 16.17
C ASP A 349 9.22 8.61 16.49
N GLY A 350 8.29 7.98 15.74
CA GLY A 350 6.86 8.13 15.99
C GLY A 350 6.39 7.50 17.31
N VAL A 351 7.04 6.42 17.76
CA VAL A 351 6.78 5.82 19.08
C VAL A 351 7.27 6.73 20.19
N GLU A 352 8.48 7.27 20.07
CA GLU A 352 9.04 8.21 21.04
C GLU A 352 8.20 9.49 21.15
N GLU A 353 7.76 10.03 20.02
CA GLU A 353 6.86 11.19 19.98
C GLU A 353 5.52 10.86 20.66
N SER A 354 4.92 9.71 20.35
CA SER A 354 3.64 9.28 20.95
C SER A 354 3.73 9.12 22.46
N ILE A 355 4.82 8.54 22.96
CA ILE A 355 5.08 8.40 24.40
C ILE A 355 5.26 9.78 25.04
N SER A 356 6.08 10.65 24.45
CA SER A 356 6.34 12.00 24.94
C SER A 356 5.06 12.84 25.04
N VAL A 357 4.17 12.73 24.04
CA VAL A 357 2.86 13.41 24.07
C VAL A 357 1.98 12.91 25.21
N GLU A 358 1.92 11.61 25.43
CA GLU A 358 1.13 11.01 26.51
C GLU A 358 1.70 11.34 27.90
N GLU A 359 3.02 11.35 28.06
CA GLU A 359 3.69 11.79 29.29
C GLU A 359 3.42 13.26 29.61
N ASN A 360 3.58 14.14 28.62
CA ASN A 360 3.27 15.57 28.78
C ASN A 360 1.79 15.79 29.15
N LYS A 361 0.88 15.03 28.56
CA LYS A 361 -0.55 15.08 28.91
C LYS A 361 -0.78 14.68 30.36
N LYS A 362 -0.13 13.62 30.85
CA LYS A 362 -0.22 13.18 32.26
C LYS A 362 0.34 14.23 33.22
N ILE A 363 1.47 14.86 32.87
CA ILE A 363 2.08 15.95 33.66
C ILE A 363 1.11 17.13 33.78
N LEU A 364 0.50 17.57 32.66
CA LEU A 364 -0.46 18.67 32.66
C LEU A 364 -1.70 18.36 33.52
N VAL A 365 -2.21 17.13 33.46
CA VAL A 365 -3.35 16.69 34.30
C VAL A 365 -2.97 16.68 35.78
N GLN A 366 -1.76 16.25 36.13
CA GLN A 366 -1.27 16.28 37.51
C GLN A 366 -1.07 17.71 38.01
N GLN A 367 -0.50 18.60 37.19
CA GLN A 367 -0.35 20.02 37.53
C GLN A 367 -1.70 20.70 37.75
N ALA A 368 -2.69 20.44 36.90
CA ALA A 368 -4.05 20.96 37.07
C ALA A 368 -4.73 20.46 38.35
N ARG A 369 -4.44 19.24 38.80
CA ARG A 369 -4.94 18.68 40.07
C ARG A 369 -4.23 19.29 41.30
N ASN A 370 -3.02 19.78 41.13
CA ASN A 370 -2.18 20.29 42.21
C ASN A 370 -2.33 21.82 42.42
N VAL A 371 -3.21 22.52 41.68
CA VAL A 371 -3.53 23.93 41.95
C VAL A 371 -4.52 23.99 43.13
N PRO A 372 -4.15 24.54 44.29
CA PRO A 372 -5.06 24.68 45.43
C PRO A 372 -6.14 25.72 45.15
N GLU A 373 -7.37 25.47 45.63
CA GLU A 373 -8.53 26.39 45.58
C GLU A 373 -8.36 27.71 46.36
N GLU A 374 -7.15 28.06 46.82
CA GLU A 374 -6.93 29.23 47.69
C GLU A 374 -6.98 30.59 46.97
N ASN A 375 -7.07 30.63 45.63
CA ASN A 375 -7.04 31.89 44.88
C ASN A 375 -8.41 32.42 44.42
N PHE A 376 -9.53 31.78 44.79
CA PHE A 376 -10.88 32.29 44.46
C PHE A 376 -11.50 33.19 45.56
N ALA A 377 -10.90 33.31 46.75
CA ALA A 377 -11.48 34.06 47.86
C ALA A 377 -11.00 35.52 48.01
N THR A 378 -9.93 35.95 47.32
CA THR A 378 -9.33 37.28 47.53
C THR A 378 -9.69 38.34 46.49
N ARG A 379 -10.56 38.06 45.52
CA ARG A 379 -10.94 39.03 44.47
C ARG A 379 -12.32 39.66 44.62
N SER A 380 -13.04 39.38 45.71
CA SER A 380 -14.42 39.85 45.91
C SER A 380 -14.58 41.02 46.90
N THR A 381 -13.49 41.65 47.38
CA THR A 381 -13.56 42.68 48.43
C THR A 381 -12.82 44.00 48.12
N THR A 382 -12.65 44.37 46.85
CA THR A 382 -12.10 45.69 46.48
C THR A 382 -13.06 46.65 45.77
N ASP A 383 -14.35 46.33 45.65
CA ASP A 383 -15.33 47.19 44.94
C ASP A 383 -16.33 47.96 45.85
N LEU A 384 -16.07 48.08 47.15
CA LEU A 384 -17.01 48.76 48.08
C LEU A 384 -16.46 49.99 48.83
N GLN A 385 -15.35 50.58 48.40
CA GLN A 385 -14.85 51.83 48.99
C GLN A 385 -14.30 52.81 47.94
N ALA A 386 -15.13 53.20 46.98
CA ALA A 386 -14.86 54.36 46.13
C ALA A 386 -16.15 55.07 45.71
N ASN A 387 -17.06 55.37 46.66
CA ASN A 387 -18.14 56.32 46.40
C ASN A 387 -18.60 57.02 47.69
N ARG A 388 -17.73 57.84 48.28
CA ARG A 388 -18.09 58.84 49.28
C ARG A 388 -17.06 59.98 49.31
N GLY A 389 -17.51 61.19 48.95
CA GLY A 389 -16.79 62.46 49.04
C GLY A 389 -16.57 63.07 47.65
N GLY A 390 -17.48 63.91 47.13
CA GLY A 390 -17.55 65.36 47.40
C GLY A 390 -17.07 66.07 46.12
N ILE A 391 -17.67 67.13 45.56
CA ILE A 391 -18.62 68.17 45.98
C ILE A 391 -19.47 68.50 44.76
#